data_AF-A0A9N9IA94-F1
#
_entry.id   AF-A0A9N9IA94-F1
#
_cell.length_a   1.000
_cell.length_b   1.000
_cell.length_c   1.000
_cell.angle_alpha   90.00
_cell.angle_beta   90.00
_cell.angle_gamma   90.00
#
_symmetry.space_group_name_H-M   'P 1'
#
loop_
_entity.id
_entity.type
_entity.pdbx_description
1 polymer ?
#
loop_
_entity_poly.entity_id
_entity_poly.type
_entity_poly.pdbx_seq_one_letter_code
_entity_poly.pdbx_strand_id
1 'polypeptide(L)'
;MDKNTFFGTSSSLTTSHVPLIPIISDKHLSLLLPIIIYWVYSGMYHLISIYRVPFFEKYRIHSPVEIEAKNKVSISEVIKGVIVQQFLQTVLGFIVVATEEEQALPDDNAEILVLGQTLETFTTKAALYNHPIEGFLFDSLGAALAFTLSGLSVKGAIVFFTFSTFKTVDDHSGYDIPFNPIQRIFGNNAIYHDVHHQTFGLKKNFSQPFFTFWDRMLGTYLPYNEVPKILKESSRGISDDDLQALNKSETTESRTSSKRYNLRSRKNLS
;
A
#
# COMPACT_ATOMS: atom_id res chain seq x y z
N MET A 1 -49.65 41.79 -30.46
CA MET A 1 -48.72 40.64 -30.55
C MET A 1 -47.53 41.01 -29.69
N ASP A 2 -47.64 40.81 -28.37
CA ASP A 2 -46.57 41.11 -27.43
C ASP A 2 -45.97 39.79 -26.94
N LYS A 3 -44.68 39.62 -27.23
CA LYS A 3 -43.88 38.42 -26.96
C LYS A 3 -43.40 38.39 -25.50
N ASN A 4 -44.33 38.48 -24.55
CA ASN A 4 -44.04 38.32 -23.13
C ASN A 4 -44.52 36.96 -22.63
N THR A 5 -43.83 35.90 -23.04
CA THR A 5 -43.88 34.60 -22.34
C THR A 5 -42.68 33.78 -22.76
N PHE A 6 -42.05 33.10 -21.80
CA PHE A 6 -40.98 32.11 -21.95
C PHE A 6 -39.52 32.55 -21.73
N PHE A 7 -39.26 33.20 -20.60
CA PHE A 7 -38.04 32.89 -19.85
C PHE A 7 -38.45 32.18 -18.56
N GLY A 8 -38.60 30.86 -18.66
CA GLY A 8 -38.58 30.01 -17.48
C GLY A 8 -37.23 30.20 -16.81
N THR A 9 -37.23 30.77 -15.61
CA THR A 9 -36.11 30.68 -14.69
C THR A 9 -35.75 29.21 -14.54
N SER A 10 -34.64 28.80 -15.16
CA SER A 10 -33.95 27.57 -14.80
C SER A 10 -33.54 27.74 -13.34
N SER A 11 -34.41 27.30 -12.42
CA SER A 11 -34.00 26.99 -11.06
C SER A 11 -32.79 26.08 -11.20
N SER A 12 -31.60 26.55 -10.81
CA SER A 12 -30.48 25.66 -10.63
C SER A 12 -30.98 24.59 -9.66
N LEU A 13 -31.13 23.37 -10.16
CA LEU A 13 -31.25 22.20 -9.32
C LEU A 13 -29.90 22.12 -8.62
N THR A 14 -29.76 22.88 -7.53
CA THR A 14 -28.74 22.65 -6.52
C THR A 14 -29.07 21.27 -5.99
N THR A 15 -28.44 20.26 -6.58
CA THR A 15 -28.42 18.91 -6.04
C THR A 15 -27.93 19.06 -4.61
N SER A 16 -28.84 18.94 -3.65
CA SER A 16 -28.50 19.05 -2.23
C SER A 16 -27.42 18.03 -1.96
N HIS A 17 -26.18 18.48 -1.73
CA HIS A 17 -25.06 17.60 -1.50
C HIS A 17 -25.24 16.92 -0.14
N VAL A 18 -25.84 15.72 -0.13
CA VAL A 18 -26.00 14.91 1.08
C VAL A 18 -24.66 14.22 1.35
N PRO A 19 -23.98 14.49 2.48
CA PRO A 19 -22.72 13.82 2.81
C PRO A 19 -22.94 12.31 3.01
N LEU A 20 -21.91 11.50 2.78
CA LEU A 20 -21.96 10.04 3.03
C LEU A 20 -22.19 9.72 4.50
N ILE A 21 -21.59 10.50 5.39
CA ILE A 21 -21.72 10.35 6.84
C ILE A 21 -22.11 11.72 7.42
N PRO A 22 -23.25 11.87 8.11
CA PRO A 22 -23.76 13.19 8.53
C PRO A 22 -22.84 14.02 9.43
N ILE A 23 -21.90 13.39 10.14
CA ILE A 23 -21.03 14.04 11.12
C ILE A 23 -19.71 14.58 10.55
N ILE A 24 -19.40 14.32 9.28
CA ILE A 24 -18.14 14.69 8.65
C ILE A 24 -18.37 15.00 7.17
N SER A 25 -17.74 16.05 6.62
CA SER A 25 -17.86 16.33 5.19
C SER A 25 -17.14 15.26 4.37
N ASP A 26 -17.60 15.02 3.15
CA ASP A 26 -16.99 14.03 2.27
C ASP A 26 -15.49 14.33 2.03
N LYS A 27 -15.09 15.61 1.94
CA LYS A 27 -13.68 16.01 1.85
C LYS A 27 -12.84 15.60 3.07
N HIS A 28 -13.34 15.78 4.29
CA HIS A 28 -12.60 15.35 5.49
C HIS A 28 -12.62 13.82 5.64
N LEU A 29 -13.74 13.18 5.29
CA LEU A 29 -13.87 11.73 5.32
C LEU A 29 -12.87 11.08 4.35
N SER A 30 -12.66 11.70 3.20
CA SER A 30 -11.74 11.23 2.16
C SER A 30 -10.27 11.25 2.64
N LEU A 31 -9.89 12.22 3.48
CA LEU A 31 -8.56 12.27 4.10
C LEU A 31 -8.41 11.28 5.27
N LEU A 32 -9.45 11.12 6.12
CA LEU A 32 -9.34 10.35 7.36
C LEU A 32 -9.58 8.85 7.18
N LEU A 33 -10.52 8.44 6.33
CA LEU A 33 -10.96 7.05 6.26
C LEU A 33 -9.86 6.07 5.83
N PRO A 34 -9.02 6.35 4.82
CA PRO A 34 -7.88 5.50 4.47
C PRO A 34 -6.89 5.32 5.63
N ILE A 35 -6.61 6.38 6.39
CA ILE A 35 -5.73 6.33 7.57
C ILE A 35 -6.33 5.41 8.63
N ILE A 36 -7.62 5.57 8.93
CA ILE A 36 -8.33 4.73 9.91
C ILE A 36 -8.28 3.25 9.48
N ILE A 37 -8.61 2.96 8.22
CA ILE A 37 -8.58 1.59 7.69
C ILE A 37 -7.17 1.01 7.74
N TYR A 38 -6.14 1.79 7.39
CA TYR A 38 -4.75 1.35 7.53
C TYR A 38 -4.45 0.89 8.95
N TRP A 39 -4.74 1.71 9.97
CA TRP A 39 -4.41 1.39 11.36
C TRP A 39 -5.21 0.22 11.91
N VAL A 40 -6.51 0.15 11.59
CA VAL A 40 -7.37 -0.95 12.02
C VAL A 40 -6.88 -2.27 11.43
N TYR A 41 -6.62 -2.32 10.12
CA TYR A 41 -6.30 -3.57 9.44
C TYR A 41 -4.86 -4.00 9.65
N SER A 42 -3.90 -3.07 9.60
CA SER A 42 -2.50 -3.38 9.92
C SER A 42 -2.34 -3.77 11.39
N GLY A 43 -3.05 -3.08 12.30
CA GLY A 43 -3.11 -3.42 13.71
C GLY A 43 -3.67 -4.81 13.94
N MET A 44 -4.77 -5.17 13.28
CA MET A 44 -5.35 -6.52 13.33
C MET A 44 -4.32 -7.59 12.93
N TYR A 45 -3.68 -7.45 11.76
CA TYR A 45 -2.66 -8.42 11.31
C TYR A 45 -1.42 -8.44 12.22
N HIS A 46 -1.04 -7.29 12.78
CA HIS A 46 0.02 -7.22 13.77
C HIS A 46 -0.32 -7.98 15.05
N LEU A 47 -1.55 -7.84 15.57
CA LEU A 47 -2.03 -8.60 16.72
C LEU A 47 -2.08 -10.10 16.43
N ILE A 48 -2.58 -10.50 15.25
CA ILE A 48 -2.54 -11.90 14.80
C ILE A 48 -1.10 -12.42 14.83
N SER A 49 -0.15 -11.62 14.33
CA SER A 49 1.27 -11.97 14.28
C SER A 49 1.93 -12.08 15.65
N ILE A 50 1.59 -11.19 16.59
CA ILE A 50 2.11 -11.19 17.97
C ILE A 50 1.56 -12.38 18.75
N TYR A 51 0.24 -12.58 18.72
CA TYR A 51 -0.41 -13.62 19.51
C TYR A 51 -0.22 -15.02 18.92
N ARG A 52 0.30 -15.12 17.69
CA ARG A 52 0.55 -16.39 16.98
C ARG A 52 -0.62 -17.35 17.10
N VAL A 53 -1.82 -16.82 16.86
CA VAL A 53 -3.06 -17.58 17.01
C VAL A 53 -2.97 -18.83 16.12
N PRO A 54 -3.08 -20.06 16.66
CA PRO A 54 -2.72 -21.29 15.94
C PRO A 54 -3.42 -21.47 14.60
N PHE A 55 -4.66 -20.96 14.51
CA PHE A 55 -5.45 -21.01 13.30
C PHE A 55 -4.88 -20.15 12.16
N PHE A 56 -4.24 -19.01 12.43
CA PHE A 56 -3.67 -18.17 11.37
C PHE A 56 -2.24 -18.58 11.01
N GLU A 57 -1.49 -19.19 11.94
CA GLU A 57 -0.11 -19.62 11.69
C GLU A 57 0.02 -20.65 10.55
N LYS A 58 -0.99 -21.51 10.35
CA LYS A 58 -1.03 -22.44 9.21
C LYS A 58 -1.11 -21.75 7.84
N TYR A 59 -1.42 -20.45 7.81
CA TYR A 59 -1.56 -19.63 6.62
C TYR A 59 -0.49 -18.54 6.53
N ARG A 60 0.47 -18.50 7.47
CA ARG A 60 1.58 -17.57 7.43
C ARG A 60 2.53 -17.96 6.28
N ILE A 61 2.90 -16.99 5.44
CA ILE A 61 3.70 -17.23 4.23
C ILE A 61 5.16 -17.56 4.60
N HIS A 62 5.74 -16.79 5.52
CA HIS A 62 7.13 -16.95 5.97
C HIS A 62 7.21 -17.39 7.41
N SER A 63 8.24 -18.16 7.75
CA SER A 63 8.45 -18.55 9.15
C SER A 63 8.81 -17.33 10.02
N PRO A 64 8.47 -17.32 11.32
CA PRO A 64 8.85 -16.21 12.21
C PRO A 64 10.36 -15.97 12.26
N VAL A 65 11.17 -17.04 12.17
CA VAL A 65 12.64 -16.95 12.15
C VAL A 65 13.14 -16.21 10.91
N GLU A 66 12.55 -16.50 9.74
CA GLU A 66 12.88 -15.81 8.49
C GLU A 66 12.51 -14.33 8.56
N ILE A 67 11.33 -14.01 9.08
CA ILE A 67 10.86 -12.63 9.24
C ILE A 67 11.79 -11.86 10.18
N GLU A 68 12.14 -12.43 11.33
CA GLU A 68 13.04 -11.80 12.30
C GLU A 68 14.46 -11.60 11.74
N ALA A 69 14.96 -12.54 10.94
CA ALA A 69 16.27 -12.43 10.29
C ALA A 69 16.31 -11.33 9.22
N LYS A 70 15.22 -11.18 8.44
CA LYS A 70 15.09 -10.14 7.41
C LYS A 70 14.76 -8.76 8.00
N ASN A 71 14.13 -8.69 9.16
CA ASN A 71 13.71 -7.43 9.76
C ASN A 71 14.90 -6.64 10.33
N LYS A 72 15.18 -5.48 9.74
CA LYS A 72 16.26 -4.58 10.14
C LYS A 72 15.77 -3.36 10.93
N VAL A 73 14.46 -3.21 11.14
CA VAL A 73 13.83 -1.98 11.64
C VAL A 73 12.95 -2.29 12.86
N SER A 74 13.05 -1.45 13.90
CA SER A 74 12.20 -1.60 15.08
C SER A 74 10.77 -1.13 14.83
N ILE A 75 9.81 -1.65 15.59
CA ILE A 75 8.39 -1.23 15.55
C ILE A 75 8.28 0.29 15.74
N SER A 76 9.08 0.87 16.65
CA SER A 76 9.05 2.31 16.90
C SER A 76 9.49 3.14 15.69
N GLU A 77 10.46 2.66 14.92
CA GLU A 77 10.92 3.33 13.71
C GLU A 77 9.87 3.23 12.60
N VAL A 78 9.18 2.09 12.50
CA VAL A 78 8.05 1.92 11.57
C VAL A 78 6.91 2.88 11.94
N ILE A 79 6.46 2.90 13.19
CA ILE A 79 5.37 3.77 13.66
C ILE A 79 5.71 5.25 13.41
N LYS A 80 6.94 5.68 13.74
CA LYS A 80 7.39 7.04 13.46
C LYS A 80 7.36 7.35 11.97
N GLY A 81 7.83 6.42 11.13
CA GLY A 81 7.80 6.55 9.68
C GLY A 81 6.39 6.75 9.14
N VAL A 82 5.45 5.90 9.58
CA VAL A 82 4.04 5.95 9.18
C VAL A 82 3.38 7.25 9.61
N ILE A 83 3.57 7.69 10.87
CA ILE A 83 3.00 8.95 11.37
C ILE A 83 3.53 10.15 10.59
N VAL A 84 4.84 10.19 10.31
CA VAL A 84 5.44 11.28 9.52
C VAL A 84 4.88 11.29 8.09
N GLN A 85 4.75 10.13 7.46
CA GLN A 85 4.17 10.01 6.12
C GLN A 85 2.72 10.49 6.11
N GLN A 86 1.86 9.94 6.97
CA GLN A 86 0.45 10.31 7.06
C GLN A 86 0.26 11.78 7.42
N PHE A 87 1.11 12.35 8.27
CA PHE A 87 1.08 13.78 8.59
C PHE A 87 1.40 14.64 7.37
N LEU A 88 2.52 14.37 6.68
CA LEU A 88 2.90 15.12 5.47
C LEU A 88 1.82 15.01 4.37
N GLN A 89 1.25 13.82 4.20
CA GLN A 89 0.17 13.58 3.24
C GLN A 89 -1.11 14.31 3.62
N THR A 90 -1.50 14.29 4.89
CA THR A 90 -2.69 15.01 5.38
C THR A 90 -2.53 16.52 5.21
N VAL A 91 -1.34 17.07 5.49
CA VAL A 91 -1.05 18.50 5.29
C VAL A 91 -1.15 18.88 3.81
N LEU A 92 -0.56 18.08 2.92
CA LEU A 92 -0.67 18.29 1.48
C LEU A 92 -2.14 18.27 1.03
N GLY A 93 -2.91 17.29 1.48
CA GLY A 93 -4.32 17.20 1.16
C GLY A 93 -5.17 18.32 1.72
N PHE A 94 -4.83 18.85 2.90
CA PHE A 94 -5.50 20.00 3.45
C PHE A 94 -5.22 21.29 2.65
N ILE A 95 -3.96 21.54 2.26
CA ILE A 95 -3.58 22.71 1.43
C ILE A 95 -4.39 22.72 0.13
N VAL A 96 -4.41 21.56 -0.51
CA VAL A 96 -5.15 21.27 -1.72
C VAL A 96 -6.65 21.57 -1.56
N VAL A 97 -7.28 21.04 -0.51
CA VAL A 97 -8.70 21.32 -0.19
C VAL A 97 -8.96 22.80 0.05
N ALA A 98 -8.09 23.47 0.80
CA ALA A 98 -8.24 24.88 1.14
C ALA A 98 -8.12 25.80 -0.09
N THR A 99 -7.24 25.47 -1.06
CA THR A 99 -7.10 26.25 -2.30
C THR A 99 -8.33 26.18 -3.21
N GLU A 100 -9.11 25.09 -3.16
CA GLU A 100 -10.37 24.97 -3.89
C GLU A 100 -11.50 25.80 -3.26
N GLU A 101 -11.55 25.92 -1.93
CA GLU A 101 -12.60 26.71 -1.26
C GLU A 101 -12.49 28.20 -1.61
N GLU A 102 -11.28 28.69 -1.88
CA GLU A 102 -11.03 30.08 -2.30
C GLU A 102 -11.32 30.31 -3.80
N GLN A 103 -11.16 29.28 -4.62
CA GLN A 103 -11.51 29.29 -6.04
C GLN A 103 -12.87 28.61 -6.24
N ALA A 104 -13.96 29.32 -5.93
CA ALA A 104 -15.33 28.85 -6.18
C ALA A 104 -15.60 28.61 -7.69
N LEU A 105 -15.10 27.47 -8.19
CA LEU A 105 -15.37 26.94 -9.52
C LEU A 105 -16.65 26.07 -9.46
N PRO A 106 -17.39 25.95 -10.58
CA PRO A 106 -18.57 25.10 -10.65
C PRO A 106 -18.24 23.66 -10.19
N ASP A 107 -19.21 23.06 -9.50
CA ASP A 107 -19.25 21.81 -8.69
C ASP A 107 -18.70 20.51 -9.32
N ASP A 108 -17.82 20.56 -10.34
CA ASP A 108 -17.46 19.40 -11.15
C ASP A 108 -15.95 19.16 -11.35
N ASN A 109 -15.04 19.89 -10.69
CA ASN A 109 -13.61 19.63 -10.86
C ASN A 109 -12.96 19.12 -9.57
N ALA A 110 -13.13 17.82 -9.35
CA ALA A 110 -12.49 17.01 -8.32
C ALA A 110 -10.96 16.80 -8.52
N GLU A 111 -10.32 17.62 -9.36
CA GLU A 111 -8.93 17.44 -9.80
C GLU A 111 -7.90 17.57 -8.66
N ILE A 112 -8.24 18.31 -7.61
CA ILE A 112 -7.27 18.76 -6.61
C ILE A 112 -7.42 17.90 -5.35
N LEU A 113 -8.63 17.56 -4.87
CA LEU A 113 -8.86 16.65 -3.72
C LEU A 113 -8.05 15.33 -3.73
N VAL A 114 -7.77 14.76 -4.91
CA VAL A 114 -6.99 13.52 -5.01
C VAL A 114 -5.47 13.72 -4.97
N LEU A 115 -4.94 14.88 -5.32
CA LEU A 115 -3.54 15.21 -5.02
C LEU A 115 -3.24 15.18 -3.51
N GLY A 116 -4.27 15.38 -2.69
CA GLY A 116 -4.23 15.23 -1.24
C GLY A 116 -4.40 13.80 -0.72
N GLN A 117 -5.10 12.96 -1.47
CA GLN A 117 -5.49 11.60 -1.09
C GLN A 117 -4.66 10.52 -1.79
N THR A 118 -3.67 10.88 -2.59
CA THR A 118 -2.70 9.92 -3.14
C THR A 118 -1.80 9.35 -2.03
N LEU A 119 -2.43 8.53 -1.21
CA LEU A 119 -1.93 7.90 0.00
C LEU A 119 -1.92 6.38 -0.20
N GLU A 120 -1.67 5.95 -1.43
CA GLU A 120 -1.55 4.54 -1.79
C GLU A 120 -0.16 4.11 -2.21
N THR A 121 0.76 5.04 -2.39
CA THR A 121 2.16 4.64 -2.61
C THR A 121 3.02 5.26 -1.54
N PHE A 122 3.12 4.61 -0.37
CA PHE A 122 4.38 4.45 0.38
C PHE A 122 4.17 3.67 1.68
N THR A 123 3.55 2.49 1.60
CA THR A 123 3.81 1.40 2.57
C THR A 123 5.15 0.70 2.35
N THR A 124 6.10 1.32 1.65
CA THR A 124 7.36 0.66 1.30
C THR A 124 8.57 1.57 1.45
N LYS A 125 8.91 1.89 2.71
CA LYS A 125 10.33 2.01 3.08
C LYS A 125 11.09 0.67 2.99
N ALA A 126 10.45 -0.39 2.51
CA ALA A 126 11.05 -1.71 2.29
C ALA A 126 11.19 -2.13 0.82
N ALA A 127 10.59 -1.44 -0.17
CA ALA A 127 10.50 -2.01 -1.53
C ALA A 127 10.84 -1.11 -2.73
N LEU A 128 11.04 0.20 -2.57
CA LEU A 128 11.34 1.06 -3.72
C LEU A 128 12.69 1.74 -3.49
N TYR A 129 13.69 1.34 -4.27
CA TYR A 129 14.96 2.05 -4.44
C TYR A 129 14.77 3.38 -5.22
N ASN A 130 13.67 4.11 -4.98
CA ASN A 130 13.41 5.40 -5.61
C ASN A 130 13.89 6.54 -4.70
N HIS A 131 14.36 7.62 -5.32
CA HIS A 131 14.65 8.85 -4.59
C HIS A 131 13.34 9.34 -3.91
N PRO A 132 13.36 9.82 -2.65
CA PRO A 132 12.14 10.23 -1.94
C PRO A 132 11.23 11.21 -2.71
N ILE A 133 11.85 12.04 -3.56
CA ILE A 133 11.15 12.98 -4.45
C ILE A 133 10.51 12.28 -5.64
N GLU A 134 11.16 11.26 -6.20
CA GLU A 134 10.69 10.53 -7.38
C GLU A 134 9.45 9.69 -7.07
N GLY A 135 9.50 8.96 -5.95
CA GLY A 135 8.34 8.25 -5.44
C GLY A 135 7.19 9.22 -5.11
N PHE A 136 7.47 10.27 -4.35
CA PHE A 136 6.45 11.28 -4.04
C PHE A 136 5.82 11.93 -5.29
N LEU A 137 6.62 12.30 -6.30
CA LEU A 137 6.12 12.95 -7.52
C LEU A 137 5.33 12.00 -8.41
N PHE A 138 5.89 10.83 -8.75
CA PHE A 138 5.24 9.91 -9.68
C PHE A 138 4.01 9.26 -9.08
N ASP A 139 4.05 8.96 -7.79
CA ASP A 139 2.91 8.37 -7.12
C ASP A 139 1.80 9.41 -6.94
N SER A 140 2.12 10.61 -6.45
CA SER A 140 1.13 11.66 -6.19
C SER A 140 0.48 12.22 -7.46
N LEU A 141 1.29 12.53 -8.48
CA LEU A 141 0.79 13.06 -9.75
C LEU A 141 0.09 11.97 -10.57
N GLY A 142 0.57 10.72 -10.51
CA GLY A 142 -0.02 9.60 -11.22
C GLY A 142 -1.43 9.29 -10.74
N ALA A 143 -1.66 9.20 -9.43
CA ALA A 143 -3.01 8.91 -8.93
C ALA A 143 -3.97 10.10 -9.07
N ALA A 144 -3.46 11.33 -8.94
CA ALA A 144 -4.26 12.52 -9.23
C ALA A 144 -4.73 12.54 -10.69
N LEU A 145 -3.81 12.30 -11.63
CA LEU A 145 -4.15 12.22 -13.05
C LEU A 145 -5.12 11.07 -13.32
N ALA A 146 -4.87 9.87 -12.76
CA ALA A 146 -5.75 8.72 -12.94
C ALA A 146 -7.16 8.97 -12.40
N PHE A 147 -7.26 9.64 -11.26
CA PHE A 147 -8.55 10.00 -10.68
C PHE A 147 -9.29 11.03 -11.53
N THR A 148 -8.63 12.11 -11.93
CA THR A 148 -9.20 13.11 -12.84
C THR A 148 -9.72 12.44 -14.11
N LEU A 149 -8.91 11.58 -14.73
CA LEU A 149 -9.28 10.86 -15.94
C LEU A 149 -10.39 9.82 -15.72
N SER A 150 -10.54 9.31 -14.49
CA SER A 150 -11.60 8.35 -14.16
C SER A 150 -13.00 8.98 -14.08
N GLY A 151 -13.08 10.30 -13.88
CA GLY A 151 -14.35 11.00 -13.69
C GLY A 151 -15.11 10.57 -12.42
N LEU A 152 -14.43 9.99 -11.44
CA LEU A 152 -15.04 9.58 -10.18
C LEU A 152 -15.49 10.83 -9.38
N SER A 153 -16.70 10.75 -8.81
CA SER A 153 -17.12 11.71 -7.78
C SER A 153 -16.27 11.54 -6.52
N VAL A 154 -16.26 12.56 -5.64
CA VAL A 154 -15.60 12.48 -4.31
C VAL A 154 -16.04 11.23 -3.53
N LYS A 155 -17.33 10.89 -3.59
CA LYS A 155 -17.87 9.70 -2.94
C LYS A 155 -17.34 8.40 -3.55
N GLY A 156 -17.23 8.36 -4.87
CA GLY A 156 -16.57 7.26 -5.59
C GLY A 156 -15.11 7.13 -5.20
N ALA A 157 -14.40 8.25 -5.07
CA ALA A 157 -13.02 8.32 -4.59
C ALA A 157 -12.87 7.72 -3.19
N ILE A 158 -13.74 8.13 -2.25
CA ILE A 158 -13.73 7.62 -0.88
C ILE A 158 -13.85 6.10 -0.87
N VAL A 159 -14.82 5.55 -1.59
CA VAL A 159 -15.01 4.08 -1.65
C VAL A 159 -13.80 3.41 -2.29
N PHE A 160 -13.32 3.91 -3.43
CA PHE A 160 -12.22 3.32 -4.18
C PHE A 160 -10.93 3.32 -3.36
N PHE A 161 -10.44 4.48 -2.92
CA PHE A 161 -9.16 4.58 -2.21
C PHE A 161 -9.19 3.91 -0.83
N THR A 162 -10.34 3.90 -0.16
CA THR A 162 -10.50 3.13 1.08
C THR A 162 -10.36 1.63 0.83
N PHE A 163 -11.03 1.13 -0.22
CA PHE A 163 -10.93 -0.27 -0.61
C PHE A 163 -9.52 -0.64 -1.06
N SER A 164 -8.88 0.22 -1.85
CA SER A 164 -7.50 0.01 -2.26
C SER A 164 -6.54 -0.01 -1.05
N THR A 165 -6.72 0.89 -0.07
CA THR A 165 -5.89 0.90 1.15
C THR A 165 -6.03 -0.42 1.90
N PHE A 166 -7.27 -0.87 2.10
CA PHE A 166 -7.57 -2.18 2.67
C PHE A 166 -6.83 -3.29 1.89
N LYS A 167 -6.94 -3.29 0.56
CA LYS A 167 -6.34 -4.31 -0.33
C LYS A 167 -4.83 -4.33 -0.19
N THR A 168 -4.20 -3.16 -0.20
CA THR A 168 -2.76 -2.99 -0.06
C THR A 168 -2.27 -3.54 1.28
N VAL A 169 -2.98 -3.27 2.39
CA VAL A 169 -2.62 -3.86 3.70
C VAL A 169 -2.78 -5.39 3.66
N ASP A 170 -3.85 -5.89 3.03
CA ASP A 170 -4.11 -7.32 2.91
C ASP A 170 -3.03 -8.07 2.12
N ASP A 171 -2.55 -7.49 1.02
CA ASP A 171 -1.47 -8.04 0.19
C ASP A 171 -0.11 -8.05 0.89
N HIS A 172 0.10 -7.16 1.87
CA HIS A 172 1.31 -7.12 2.69
C HIS A 172 1.14 -7.79 4.06
N SER A 173 0.02 -8.46 4.32
CA SER A 173 -0.29 -9.03 5.63
C SER A 173 0.66 -10.15 6.05
N GLY A 174 1.27 -10.84 5.09
CA GLY A 174 2.07 -12.04 5.31
C GLY A 174 1.23 -13.31 5.56
N TYR A 175 -0.07 -13.27 5.28
CA TYR A 175 -0.98 -14.40 5.44
C TYR A 175 -1.82 -14.68 4.17
N ASP A 176 -1.87 -15.94 3.76
CA ASP A 176 -2.75 -16.46 2.69
C ASP A 176 -3.96 -17.18 3.29
N ILE A 177 -4.94 -16.40 3.74
CA ILE A 177 -6.09 -16.92 4.48
C ILE A 177 -7.16 -17.45 3.50
N PRO A 178 -7.62 -18.72 3.60
CA PRO A 178 -8.50 -19.33 2.59
C PRO A 178 -9.86 -18.67 2.46
N PHE A 179 -10.42 -18.17 3.56
CA PHE A 179 -11.74 -17.52 3.61
C PHE A 179 -11.68 -15.99 3.44
N ASN A 180 -10.51 -15.43 3.09
CA ASN A 180 -10.42 -14.02 2.72
C ASN A 180 -10.91 -13.85 1.28
N PRO A 181 -12.10 -13.27 1.03
CA PRO A 181 -12.68 -13.19 -0.31
C PRO A 181 -11.85 -12.32 -1.25
N ILE A 182 -11.13 -11.33 -0.71
CA ILE A 182 -10.41 -10.35 -1.50
C ILE A 182 -9.16 -10.97 -2.13
N GLN A 183 -8.49 -11.88 -1.42
CA GLN A 183 -7.38 -12.67 -1.98
C GLN A 183 -7.81 -13.71 -3.02
N ARG A 184 -9.12 -14.03 -3.10
CA ARG A 184 -9.68 -14.99 -4.06
C ARG A 184 -10.28 -14.33 -5.29
N ILE A 185 -10.86 -13.14 -5.13
CA ILE A 185 -11.44 -12.37 -6.24
C ILE A 185 -10.34 -11.77 -7.11
N PHE A 186 -9.27 -11.27 -6.49
CA PHE A 186 -8.19 -10.57 -7.18
C PHE A 186 -7.02 -11.51 -7.46
N GLY A 187 -6.45 -11.39 -8.66
CA GLY A 187 -5.29 -12.19 -9.06
C GLY A 187 -4.01 -11.77 -8.33
N ASN A 188 -3.91 -10.48 -7.98
CA ASN A 188 -2.90 -10.00 -7.05
C ASN A 188 -3.43 -10.27 -5.63
N ASN A 189 -2.67 -11.02 -4.85
CA ASN A 189 -2.94 -11.38 -3.46
C ASN A 189 -1.62 -11.44 -2.69
N ALA A 190 -1.69 -11.76 -1.39
CA ALA A 190 -0.52 -11.80 -0.53
C ALA A 190 0.62 -12.70 -1.04
N ILE A 191 0.32 -13.84 -1.66
CA ILE A 191 1.35 -14.73 -2.24
C ILE A 191 1.99 -14.12 -3.49
N TYR A 192 1.17 -13.62 -4.41
CA TYR A 192 1.66 -12.97 -5.63
C TYR A 192 2.56 -11.79 -5.31
N HIS A 193 2.12 -10.98 -4.34
CA HIS A 193 2.79 -9.76 -3.91
C HIS A 193 4.05 -10.05 -3.09
N ASP A 194 4.05 -11.11 -2.29
CA ASP A 194 5.26 -11.57 -1.60
C ASP A 194 6.36 -11.96 -2.60
N VAL A 195 6.01 -12.69 -3.66
CA VAL A 195 6.95 -13.06 -4.72
C VAL A 195 7.58 -11.81 -5.35
N HIS A 196 6.79 -10.76 -5.61
CA HIS A 196 7.28 -9.49 -6.16
C HIS A 196 8.34 -8.81 -5.28
N HIS A 197 8.19 -8.87 -3.94
CA HIS A 197 9.14 -8.29 -2.99
C HIS A 197 10.43 -9.08 -2.81
N GLN A 198 10.51 -10.31 -3.32
CA GLN A 198 11.77 -11.06 -3.30
C GLN A 198 12.78 -10.41 -4.26
N THR A 199 14.07 -10.59 -4.01
CA THR A 199 15.15 -9.95 -4.80
C THR A 199 15.11 -10.30 -6.29
N PHE A 200 14.68 -11.51 -6.64
CA PHE A 200 14.42 -11.95 -8.02
C PHE A 200 13.02 -11.53 -8.54
N GLY A 201 12.10 -11.27 -7.61
CA GLY A 201 10.74 -10.82 -7.84
C GLY A 201 10.63 -9.43 -8.46
N LEU A 202 11.64 -8.58 -8.27
CA LEU A 202 11.69 -7.22 -8.84
C LEU A 202 11.63 -7.17 -10.38
N LYS A 203 11.74 -8.32 -11.06
CA LYS A 203 11.61 -8.44 -12.52
C LYS A 203 10.35 -9.19 -12.97
N LYS A 204 9.45 -9.48 -12.04
CA LYS A 204 8.23 -10.28 -12.23
C LYS A 204 7.08 -9.70 -11.40
N ASN A 205 5.85 -10.12 -11.68
CA ASN A 205 4.67 -9.78 -10.89
C ASN A 205 4.48 -8.25 -10.67
N PHE A 206 4.55 -7.45 -11.73
CA PHE A 206 4.53 -5.98 -11.65
C PHE A 206 3.15 -5.40 -11.34
N SER A 207 2.07 -6.09 -11.71
CA SER A 207 0.72 -5.54 -11.64
C SER A 207 0.27 -5.43 -10.18
N GLN A 208 -0.05 -4.21 -9.76
CA GLN A 208 -0.58 -3.88 -8.45
C GLN A 208 -1.77 -2.93 -8.58
N PRO A 209 -2.73 -2.92 -7.64
CA PRO A 209 -2.89 -3.86 -6.51
C PRO A 209 -3.94 -4.96 -6.77
N PHE A 210 -4.63 -4.94 -7.93
CA PHE A 210 -5.83 -5.77 -8.14
C PHE A 210 -5.62 -6.96 -9.09
N PHE A 211 -5.29 -6.71 -10.35
CA PHE A 211 -5.32 -7.71 -11.40
C PHE A 211 -3.93 -8.02 -11.91
N THR A 212 -3.67 -9.27 -12.33
CA THR A 212 -2.36 -9.70 -12.84
C THR A 212 -2.37 -9.89 -14.36
N PHE A 213 -3.37 -9.33 -15.05
CA PHE A 213 -3.60 -9.67 -16.46
C PHE A 213 -2.47 -9.17 -17.35
N TRP A 214 -1.91 -7.98 -17.07
CA TRP A 214 -0.75 -7.46 -17.80
C TRP A 214 0.46 -8.38 -17.63
N ASP A 215 0.73 -8.87 -16.43
CA ASP A 215 1.83 -9.81 -16.21
C ASP A 215 1.64 -11.14 -16.94
N ARG A 216 0.41 -11.63 -17.00
CA ARG A 216 0.08 -12.86 -17.75
C ARG A 216 0.24 -12.64 -19.25
N MET A 217 -0.20 -11.49 -19.75
CA MET A 217 -0.13 -11.18 -21.18
C MET A 217 1.31 -10.91 -21.64
N LEU A 218 2.13 -10.26 -20.81
CA LEU A 218 3.51 -9.87 -21.14
C LEU A 218 4.56 -10.89 -20.69
N GLY A 219 4.14 -12.03 -20.11
CA GLY A 219 5.06 -13.10 -19.68
C GLY A 219 5.91 -12.75 -18.44
N THR A 220 5.46 -11.80 -17.64
CA THR A 220 6.12 -11.35 -16.40
C THR A 220 5.48 -11.93 -15.14
N TYR A 221 4.42 -12.75 -15.28
CA TYR A 221 3.83 -13.51 -14.17
C TYR A 221 4.75 -14.64 -13.71
N LEU A 222 4.96 -14.74 -12.39
CA LEU A 222 5.72 -15.78 -11.71
C LEU A 222 4.88 -16.39 -10.57
N PRO A 223 4.44 -17.64 -10.70
CA PRO A 223 3.75 -18.33 -9.61
C PRO A 223 4.73 -18.80 -8.52
N TYR A 224 4.25 -18.85 -7.27
CA TYR A 224 5.08 -19.18 -6.10
C TYR A 224 5.77 -20.55 -6.18
N ASN A 225 5.11 -21.56 -6.74
CA ASN A 225 5.66 -22.92 -6.88
C ASN A 225 6.87 -23.02 -7.83
N GLU A 226 7.10 -22.01 -8.67
CA GLU A 226 8.25 -21.94 -9.58
C GLU A 226 9.45 -21.20 -8.97
N VAL A 227 9.24 -20.48 -7.87
CA VAL A 227 10.30 -19.75 -7.16
C VAL A 227 11.50 -20.64 -6.81
N PRO A 228 11.35 -21.85 -6.25
CA PRO A 228 12.51 -22.71 -5.94
C PRO A 228 13.32 -23.10 -7.17
N LYS A 229 12.68 -23.23 -8.35
CA LYS A 229 13.37 -23.57 -9.60
C LYS A 229 14.23 -22.40 -10.06
N ILE A 230 13.70 -21.19 -10.03
CA ILE A 230 14.43 -19.96 -10.39
C ILE A 230 15.62 -19.74 -9.46
N LEU A 231 15.44 -19.94 -8.16
CA LEU A 231 16.53 -19.85 -7.20
C LEU A 231 17.64 -20.87 -7.52
N LYS A 232 17.26 -22.11 -7.82
CA LYS A 232 18.20 -23.18 -8.20
C LYS A 232 18.90 -22.90 -9.53
N GLU A 233 18.23 -22.28 -10.48
CA GLU A 233 18.81 -21.90 -11.78
C GLU A 233 19.76 -20.70 -11.63
N SER A 234 19.37 -19.69 -10.85
CA SER A 234 20.22 -18.55 -10.52
C SER A 234 21.48 -18.96 -9.75
N SER A 235 21.42 -20.04 -8.95
CA SER A 235 22.58 -20.56 -8.21
C SER A 235 23.48 -21.49 -9.04
N ARG A 236 22.98 -22.09 -10.13
CA ARG A 236 23.76 -23.02 -10.98
C ARG A 236 24.86 -22.34 -11.81
N GLY A 237 24.86 -21.00 -11.89
CA GLY A 237 25.93 -20.22 -12.52
C GLY A 237 26.96 -19.65 -11.53
N ILE A 238 26.81 -19.95 -10.23
CA ILE A 238 27.68 -19.48 -9.16
C ILE A 238 28.68 -20.62 -8.87
N SER A 239 29.98 -20.33 -8.91
CA SER A 239 31.00 -21.35 -8.62
C SER A 239 30.84 -21.89 -7.19
N ASP A 240 31.26 -23.13 -6.93
CA ASP A 240 31.21 -23.69 -5.56
C ASP A 240 31.99 -22.83 -4.54
N ASP A 241 32.99 -22.09 -5.00
CA ASP A 241 33.77 -21.14 -4.20
C ASP A 241 32.95 -19.89 -3.84
N ASP A 242 32.17 -19.36 -4.79
CA ASP A 242 31.28 -18.23 -4.57
C ASP A 242 30.06 -18.62 -3.70
N LEU A 243 29.54 -19.85 -3.85
CA LEU A 243 28.51 -20.40 -2.96
C LEU A 243 29.05 -20.59 -1.53
N GLN A 244 30.29 -21.03 -1.37
CA GLN A 244 30.95 -21.08 -0.06
C GLN A 244 31.20 -19.70 0.53
N ALA A 245 31.54 -18.70 -0.30
CA ALA A 245 31.71 -17.32 0.12
C ALA A 245 30.39 -16.68 0.57
N LEU A 246 29.28 -16.93 -0.14
CA LEU A 246 27.92 -16.49 0.22
C LEU A 246 27.42 -17.17 1.48
N ASN A 247 27.61 -18.50 1.61
CA ASN A 247 27.27 -19.21 2.85
C ASN A 247 28.13 -18.74 4.04
N LYS A 248 29.41 -18.38 3.80
CA LYS A 248 30.27 -17.75 4.81
C LYS A 248 29.81 -16.35 5.18
N SER A 249 29.36 -15.53 4.22
CA SER A 249 28.87 -14.18 4.51
C SER A 249 27.56 -14.22 5.29
N GLU A 250 26.60 -15.08 4.90
CA GLU A 250 25.35 -15.28 5.63
C GLU A 250 25.58 -15.83 7.05
N THR A 251 26.48 -16.81 7.22
CA THR A 251 26.81 -17.33 8.56
C THR A 251 27.57 -16.32 9.42
N THR A 252 28.38 -15.44 8.82
CA THR A 252 29.10 -14.38 9.53
C THR A 252 28.17 -13.22 9.90
N GLU A 253 27.24 -12.84 9.02
CA GLU A 253 26.16 -11.87 9.31
C GLU A 253 25.19 -12.39 10.36
N SER A 254 24.79 -13.67 10.28
CA SER A 254 23.97 -14.33 11.30
C SER A 254 24.66 -14.35 12.68
N ARG A 255 25.96 -14.69 12.72
CA ARG A 255 26.76 -14.67 13.95
C ARG A 255 26.98 -13.26 14.52
N THR A 256 27.19 -12.26 13.67
CA THR A 256 27.34 -10.86 14.11
C THR A 256 26.02 -10.26 14.55
N SER A 257 24.91 -10.56 13.87
CA SER A 257 23.54 -10.20 14.26
C SER A 257 23.16 -10.84 15.61
N SER A 258 23.46 -12.12 15.80
CA SER A 258 23.26 -12.82 17.08
C SER A 258 24.11 -12.26 18.23
N LYS A 259 25.36 -11.84 17.97
CA LYS A 259 26.16 -11.10 18.96
C LYS A 259 25.59 -9.72 19.27
N ARG A 260 25.10 -8.99 18.26
CA ARG A 260 24.42 -7.69 18.43
C ARG A 260 23.13 -7.83 19.25
N TYR A 261 22.38 -8.92 19.04
CA TYR A 261 21.20 -9.26 19.82
C TYR A 261 21.54 -9.47 21.30
N ASN A 262 22.55 -10.29 21.60
CA ASN A 262 23.00 -10.53 22.98
C ASN A 262 23.51 -9.25 23.68
N LEU A 263 24.14 -8.34 22.94
CA LEU A 263 24.60 -7.05 23.45
C LEU A 263 23.46 -6.05 23.71
N ARG A 264 22.43 -6.00 22.84
CA ARG A 264 21.23 -5.16 23.04
C ARG A 264 20.33 -5.67 24.15
N SER A 265 20.12 -6.99 24.24
CA SER A 265 19.33 -7.61 25.30
C SER A 265 19.93 -7.32 26.69
N ARG A 266 21.26 -7.38 26.84
CA ARG A 266 21.94 -7.03 28.10
C ARG A 266 21.83 -5.56 28.50
N LYS A 267 21.74 -4.63 27.54
CA LYS A 267 21.57 -3.19 27.83
C LYS A 267 20.15 -2.78 28.21
N ASN A 268 19.15 -3.59 27.87
CA ASN A 268 17.75 -3.35 28.22
C ASN A 268 17.33 -4.03 29.53
N LEU A 269 18.26 -4.71 30.22
CA LEU A 269 18.06 -5.43 31.48
C LEU A 269 18.86 -4.83 32.65
N SER A 270 19.47 -3.65 32.47
CA SER A 270 20.20 -2.89 33.50
C SER A 270 19.54 -1.55 33.79
#